data_AF-A0A0B7NKD4-F1
#
_entry.id   AF-A0A0B7NKD4-F1
#
_cell.length_a   1.000
_cell.length_b   1.000
_cell.length_c   1.000
_cell.angle_alpha   90.00
_cell.angle_beta   90.00
_cell.angle_gamma   90.00
#
_symmetry.space_group_name_H-M   'P 1'
#
loop_
_entity.id
_entity.type
_entity.pdbx_description
1 polymer ?
#
loop_
_entity_poly.entity_id
_entity_poly.type
_entity_poly.pdbx_seq_one_letter_code
_entity_poly.pdbx_strand_id
1 'polypeptide(L)'
;MHIAISKRPNNVDVDSITLDDEEEEESCAVQDSTEIIQLEHHIVYSTSFQVPVLYFRVSFSDGTPLSHQEIFQFVIPNDYHDANITQNEHPILGKPCWYIHPCNTRGLMETMAFDQLDYIKAWLSVYGPIAKYNIPNSMFQ
;
A
#
# COMPACT_ATOMS: atom_id res chain seq x y z
N MET A 1 5.68 -7.66 -5.60
CA MET A 1 4.88 -7.21 -6.76
C MET A 1 5.46 -5.90 -7.24
N HIS A 2 5.54 -5.67 -8.55
CA HIS A 2 5.99 -4.39 -9.11
C HIS A 2 4.80 -3.69 -9.76
N ILE A 3 4.61 -2.41 -9.48
CA ILE A 3 3.50 -1.61 -10.02
C ILE A 3 4.12 -0.39 -10.72
N ALA A 4 3.68 -0.11 -11.95
CA ALA A 4 4.04 1.11 -12.66
C ALA A 4 3.09 2.24 -12.25
N ILE A 5 3.64 3.40 -11.91
CA ILE A 5 2.86 4.60 -11.54
C ILE A 5 3.30 5.80 -12.39
N SER A 6 2.38 6.75 -12.54
CA SER A 6 2.68 8.04 -13.14
C SER A 6 3.62 8.83 -12.22
N LYS A 7 4.63 9.46 -12.82
CA LYS A 7 5.70 10.29 -12.25
C LYS A 7 5.59 10.65 -10.76
N ARG A 8 6.67 10.37 -10.00
CA ARG A 8 6.88 10.87 -8.63
C ARG A 8 6.61 12.37 -8.55
N PRO A 9 5.84 12.86 -7.56
CA PRO A 9 5.88 14.27 -7.23
C PRO A 9 7.31 14.57 -6.76
N ASN A 10 7.97 15.55 -7.40
CA ASN A 10 9.31 15.96 -7.01
C ASN A 10 9.30 16.26 -5.50
N ASN A 11 10.10 15.56 -4.72
CA ASN A 11 10.31 15.86 -3.32
C ASN A 11 11.05 17.20 -3.26
N VAL A 12 10.33 18.30 -3.04
CA VAL A 12 10.95 19.59 -2.78
C VAL A 12 11.47 19.52 -1.36
N ASP A 13 12.75 19.20 -1.21
CA ASP A 13 13.44 19.31 0.06
C ASP A 13 13.36 20.77 0.53
N VAL A 14 12.51 21.01 1.54
CA VAL A 14 12.46 22.27 2.28
C VAL A 14 13.61 22.25 3.28
N ASP A 15 14.79 22.70 2.84
CA ASP A 15 15.71 23.57 3.59
C ASP A 15 17.10 23.65 2.93
N SER A 16 17.32 24.68 2.11
CA SER A 16 18.50 25.58 2.21
C SER A 16 18.42 26.67 1.13
N ILE A 17 18.51 27.92 1.57
CA ILE A 17 18.37 29.18 0.81
C ILE A 17 19.69 29.53 0.12
N THR A 18 19.66 30.00 -1.13
CA THR A 18 20.41 31.22 -1.60
C THR A 18 19.76 31.79 -2.85
N LEU A 19 19.50 33.10 -2.82
CA LEU A 19 19.21 33.97 -3.96
C LEU A 19 20.49 34.16 -4.77
N ASP A 20 20.42 33.98 -6.09
CA ASP A 20 20.95 34.93 -7.08
C ASP A 20 20.67 34.42 -8.51
N ASP A 21 20.46 35.38 -9.40
CA ASP A 21 19.95 35.31 -10.77
C ASP A 21 20.78 34.44 -11.74
N GLU A 22 20.10 33.76 -12.67
CA GLU A 22 20.41 33.79 -14.11
C GLU A 22 19.36 32.96 -14.90
N GLU A 23 18.75 33.58 -15.91
CA GLU A 23 17.75 33.00 -16.81
C GLU A 23 18.42 31.97 -17.75
N GLU A 24 18.09 30.68 -17.59
CA GLU A 24 18.23 29.71 -18.67
C GLU A 24 16.87 29.07 -18.93
N GLU A 25 16.30 29.39 -20.10
CA GLU A 25 15.14 28.69 -20.65
C GLU A 25 15.53 27.25 -21.00
N GLU A 26 15.45 26.37 -20.01
CA GLU A 26 15.59 24.94 -20.23
C GLU A 26 14.23 24.40 -20.72
N SER A 27 14.15 24.16 -22.03
CA SER A 27 12.99 23.52 -22.64
C SER A 27 12.82 22.12 -22.03
N CYS A 28 11.95 22.02 -21.03
CA CYS A 28 11.62 20.77 -20.39
C CYS A 28 10.89 19.87 -21.39
N ALA A 29 11.63 19.02 -22.08
CA ALA A 29 11.07 17.83 -22.69
C ALA A 29 10.40 17.05 -21.56
N VAL A 30 9.07 17.05 -21.53
CA VAL A 30 8.27 16.31 -20.56
C VAL A 30 8.52 14.83 -20.82
N GLN A 31 9.57 14.29 -20.21
CA GLN A 31 9.79 12.86 -20.19
C GLN A 31 8.72 12.27 -19.29
N ASP A 32 7.77 11.60 -19.93
CA ASP A 32 6.75 10.77 -19.30
C ASP A 32 7.47 9.59 -18.61
N SER A 33 8.09 9.89 -17.48
CA SER A 33 8.89 8.95 -16.70
C SER A 33 7.91 8.09 -15.92
N THR A 34 7.78 6.85 -16.38
CA THR A 34 7.07 5.81 -15.63
C THR A 34 7.96 5.36 -14.49
N GLU A 35 7.45 5.43 -13.26
CA GLU A 35 8.18 4.96 -12.08
C GLU A 35 7.65 3.59 -11.64
N ILE A 36 8.52 2.74 -11.11
CA ILE A 36 8.16 1.42 -10.62
C ILE A 36 8.23 1.41 -9.10
N ILE A 37 7.15 0.98 -8.46
CA ILE A 37 7.10 0.70 -7.03
C ILE A 37 7.16 -0.80 -6.77
N GLN A 38 7.85 -1.18 -5.72
CA GLN A 38 7.96 -2.53 -5.17
C GLN A 38 7.03 -2.64 -3.97
N LEU A 39 6.10 -3.60 -4.04
CA LEU A 39 5.12 -3.87 -3.00
C LEU A 39 5.26 -5.31 -2.52
N GLU A 40 5.57 -5.47 -1.24
CA GLU A 40 5.76 -6.74 -0.53
C GLU A 40 4.63 -6.88 0.50
N HIS A 41 3.93 -8.00 0.50
CA HIS A 41 2.78 -8.23 1.38
C HIS A 41 3.00 -9.45 2.27
N HIS A 42 2.60 -9.34 3.53
CA HIS A 42 2.57 -10.43 4.49
C HIS A 42 1.18 -10.52 5.13
N ILE A 43 0.60 -11.71 5.14
CA ILE A 43 -0.62 -11.98 5.89
C ILE A 43 -0.21 -12.67 7.18
N VAL A 44 -0.48 -12.02 8.32
CA VAL A 44 -0.14 -12.54 9.64
C VAL A 44 -1.41 -12.66 10.47
N TYR A 45 -1.56 -13.78 11.18
CA TYR A 45 -2.68 -13.94 12.10
C TYR A 45 -2.44 -13.14 13.39
N SER A 46 -3.38 -12.25 13.73
CA SER A 46 -3.36 -11.56 15.01
C SER A 46 -4.03 -12.43 16.08
N THR A 47 -3.29 -12.82 17.11
CA THR A 47 -3.85 -13.58 18.24
C THR A 47 -4.83 -12.75 19.07
N SER A 48 -4.59 -11.46 19.23
CA SER A 48 -5.44 -10.55 20.00
C SER A 48 -6.78 -10.30 19.34
N PHE A 49 -6.80 -10.09 18.02
CA PHE A 49 -8.03 -9.84 17.27
C PHE A 49 -8.65 -11.12 16.67
N GLN A 50 -7.88 -12.22 16.63
CA GLN A 50 -8.21 -13.53 16.05
C GLN A 50 -8.65 -13.45 14.58
N VAL A 51 -7.98 -12.59 13.81
CA VAL A 51 -8.22 -12.38 12.38
C VAL A 51 -6.89 -12.29 11.63
N PRO A 52 -6.86 -12.59 10.32
CA PRO A 52 -5.72 -12.26 9.48
C PRO A 52 -5.54 -10.74 9.37
N VAL A 53 -4.27 -10.31 9.31
CA VAL A 53 -3.86 -8.91 9.20
C VAL A 53 -2.92 -8.77 8.02
N LEU A 54 -3.21 -7.79 7.16
CA LEU A 54 -2.35 -7.45 6.03
C LEU A 54 -1.28 -6.46 6.47
N TYR A 55 -0.03 -6.91 6.47
CA TYR A 55 1.16 -6.07 6.53
C TYR A 55 1.72 -5.89 5.13
N PHE A 56 2.34 -4.75 4.87
CA PHE A 56 3.04 -4.51 3.61
C PHE A 56 4.21 -3.53 3.76
N ARG A 57 5.18 -3.69 2.85
CA ARG A 57 6.28 -2.75 2.63
C ARG A 57 6.20 -2.25 1.21
N VAL A 58 6.47 -0.98 1.04
CA VAL A 58 6.39 -0.34 -0.26
C VAL A 58 7.53 0.65 -0.41
N SER A 59 8.21 0.55 -1.55
CA SER A 59 9.32 1.42 -1.92
C SER A 59 9.33 1.67 -3.41
N PHE A 60 9.96 2.75 -3.84
CA PHE A 60 10.32 2.96 -5.24
C PHE A 60 11.40 1.95 -5.67
N SER A 61 11.67 1.90 -6.98
CA SER A 61 12.67 1.01 -7.56
C SER A 61 14.11 1.25 -7.06
N ASP A 62 14.40 2.46 -6.58
CA ASP A 62 15.66 2.85 -5.94
C ASP A 62 15.75 2.42 -4.46
N GLY A 63 14.67 1.85 -3.91
CA GLY A 63 14.57 1.42 -2.50
C GLY A 63 14.04 2.49 -1.54
N THR A 64 13.76 3.70 -2.01
CA THR A 64 13.20 4.77 -1.17
C THR A 64 11.78 4.40 -0.73
N PRO A 65 11.45 4.43 0.58
CA PRO A 65 10.10 4.12 1.04
C PRO A 65 9.10 5.20 0.62
N LEU A 66 7.86 4.81 0.35
CA LEU A 66 6.78 5.78 0.12
C LEU A 66 6.28 6.35 1.45
N SER A 67 5.94 7.62 1.44
CA SER A 67 5.21 8.31 2.51
C SER A 67 3.76 7.83 2.59
N HIS A 68 3.08 8.15 3.71
CA HIS A 68 1.67 7.83 3.89
C HIS A 68 0.81 8.40 2.75
N GLN A 69 1.03 9.65 2.36
CA GLN A 69 0.27 10.31 1.29
C GLN A 69 0.48 9.62 -0.05
N GLU A 70 1.72 9.29 -0.41
CA GLU A 70 2.04 8.58 -1.65
C GLU A 70 1.41 7.20 -1.69
N ILE A 71 1.29 6.51 -0.55
CA ILE A 71 0.62 5.21 -0.47
C ILE A 71 -0.86 5.32 -0.82
N PHE A 72 -1.58 6.28 -0.24
CA PHE A 72 -2.98 6.51 -0.59
C PHE A 72 -3.16 6.95 -2.04
N GLN A 73 -2.21 7.72 -2.57
CA GLN A 73 -2.26 8.21 -3.93
C GLN A 73 -1.97 7.13 -4.99
N PHE A 74 -1.01 6.25 -4.73
CA PHE A 74 -0.48 5.33 -5.74
C PHE A 74 -0.84 3.86 -5.52
N VAL A 75 -1.09 3.46 -4.28
CA VAL A 75 -1.30 2.05 -3.91
C VAL A 75 -2.74 1.79 -3.54
N ILE A 76 -3.34 2.60 -2.67
CA ILE A 76 -4.68 2.30 -2.14
C ILE A 76 -5.74 2.73 -3.15
N PRO A 77 -6.65 1.83 -3.60
CA PRO A 77 -7.76 2.24 -4.44
C PRO A 77 -8.66 3.25 -3.73
N ASN A 78 -9.26 4.19 -4.47
CA ASN A 78 -10.07 5.28 -3.91
C ASN A 78 -11.21 4.80 -3.00
N ASP A 79 -11.85 3.67 -3.35
CA ASP A 79 -12.95 3.08 -2.56
C ASP A 79 -12.51 2.56 -1.18
N TYR A 80 -11.20 2.55 -0.90
CA TYR A 80 -10.58 2.08 0.34
C TYR A 80 -9.79 3.18 1.06
N HIS A 81 -10.00 4.46 0.72
CA HIS A 81 -9.31 5.57 1.39
C HIS A 81 -9.74 5.77 2.85
N ASP A 82 -10.83 5.13 3.28
CA ASP A 82 -11.25 5.05 4.68
C ASP A 82 -10.57 3.90 5.46
N ALA A 83 -9.73 3.09 4.80
CA ALA A 83 -9.01 2.01 5.45
C ALA A 83 -8.05 2.55 6.51
N ASN A 84 -8.09 1.93 7.70
CA ASN A 84 -7.22 2.28 8.82
C ASN A 84 -5.79 1.76 8.62
N ILE A 85 -5.02 2.41 7.75
CA ILE A 85 -3.62 2.06 7.47
C ILE A 85 -2.69 2.82 8.41
N THR A 86 -1.81 2.10 9.11
CA THR A 86 -0.83 2.70 10.03
C THR A 86 0.49 1.94 10.00
N GLN A 87 1.51 2.44 10.70
CA GLN A 87 2.83 1.81 10.79
C GLN A 87 3.04 1.09 12.11
N ASN A 88 3.70 -0.07 12.06
CA ASN A 88 4.25 -0.74 13.23
C ASN A 88 5.38 -1.69 12.79
N GLU A 89 6.06 -2.31 13.73
CA GLU A 89 6.96 -3.40 13.44
C GLU A 89 6.19 -4.65 12.99
N HIS A 90 6.71 -5.33 11.98
CA HIS A 90 6.20 -6.62 11.55
C HIS A 90 6.43 -7.66 12.65
N PRO A 91 5.39 -8.35 13.13
CA PRO A 91 5.44 -9.19 14.34
C PRO A 91 6.44 -10.35 14.26
N ILE A 92 6.80 -10.79 13.05
CA ILE A 92 7.77 -11.89 12.83
C ILE A 92 9.14 -11.36 12.39
N LEU A 93 9.17 -10.23 11.66
CA LEU A 93 10.42 -9.78 11.01
C LEU A 93 11.12 -8.68 11.82
N GLY A 94 10.43 -8.03 12.75
CA GLY A 94 10.97 -6.92 13.54
C GLY A 94 11.36 -5.71 12.67
N LYS A 95 10.73 -5.54 11.52
CA LYS A 95 11.02 -4.44 10.57
C LYS A 95 9.83 -3.48 10.49
N PRO A 96 10.05 -2.18 10.27
CA PRO A 96 8.97 -1.24 9.99
C PRO A 96 8.16 -1.69 8.78
N CYS A 97 6.84 -1.76 8.97
CA CYS A 97 5.85 -2.10 7.96
C CYS A 97 4.61 -1.22 8.11
N TRP A 98 3.93 -1.00 6.99
CA TRP A 98 2.54 -0.56 7.00
C TRP A 98 1.64 -1.76 7.28
N TYR A 99 0.49 -1.54 7.90
CA TYR A 99 -0.53 -2.56 8.04
C TYR A 99 -1.93 -1.95 8.13
N ILE A 100 -2.92 -2.75 7.78
CA ILE A 100 -4.33 -2.41 7.96
C ILE A 100 -4.72 -2.81 9.39
N HIS A 101 -5.18 -1.85 10.19
CA HIS A 101 -5.58 -2.11 11.56
C HIS A 101 -6.78 -3.07 11.63
N PRO A 102 -6.69 -4.17 12.39
CA PRO A 102 -7.67 -5.26 12.32
C PRO A 102 -8.94 -5.05 13.17
N CYS A 103 -9.10 -3.91 13.85
CA CYS A 103 -10.20 -3.70 14.80
C CYS A 103 -11.60 -3.92 14.19
N ASN A 104 -11.78 -3.54 12.93
CA ASN A 104 -13.07 -3.65 12.25
C ASN A 104 -13.20 -4.95 11.45
N THR A 105 -12.11 -5.71 11.27
CA THR A 105 -12.08 -6.90 10.42
C THR A 105 -13.02 -7.98 10.94
N ARG A 106 -13.03 -8.26 12.24
CA ARG A 106 -13.89 -9.29 12.81
C ARG A 106 -15.37 -8.99 12.54
N GLY A 107 -15.80 -7.79 12.92
CA GLY A 107 -17.19 -7.36 12.74
C GLY A 107 -17.60 -7.39 11.26
N LEU A 108 -16.73 -6.94 10.36
CA LEU A 108 -16.98 -7.03 8.92
C LEU A 108 -17.16 -8.47 8.44
N MET A 109 -16.24 -9.37 8.80
CA MET A 109 -16.29 -10.78 8.40
C MET A 109 -17.53 -11.51 8.95
N GLU A 110 -18.01 -11.15 10.14
CA GLU A 110 -19.23 -11.70 10.74
C GLU A 110 -20.51 -11.31 9.97
N THR A 111 -20.48 -10.23 9.17
CA THR A 111 -21.62 -9.81 8.35
C THR A 111 -21.72 -10.55 7.01
N MET A 112 -20.69 -11.30 6.62
CA MET A 112 -20.62 -11.95 5.31
C MET A 112 -21.09 -13.40 5.38
N ALA A 113 -21.69 -13.88 4.30
CA ALA A 113 -22.09 -15.27 4.15
C ALA A 113 -20.97 -16.05 3.43
N PHE A 114 -20.30 -16.95 4.16
CA PHE A 114 -19.30 -17.88 3.63
C PHE A 114 -19.20 -19.12 4.54
N ASP A 115 -18.73 -20.23 3.99
CA ASP A 115 -18.38 -21.39 4.81
C ASP A 115 -17.12 -21.12 5.61
N GLN A 116 -17.04 -21.60 6.86
CA GLN A 116 -15.91 -21.30 7.75
C GLN A 116 -14.55 -21.70 7.14
N LEU A 117 -14.51 -22.75 6.32
CA LEU A 117 -13.30 -23.18 5.60
C LEU A 117 -12.86 -22.19 4.50
N ASP A 118 -13.77 -21.33 4.05
CA ASP A 118 -13.55 -20.29 3.04
C ASP A 118 -13.27 -18.91 3.66
N TYR A 119 -13.10 -18.80 4.98
CA TYR A 119 -12.85 -17.54 5.67
C TYR A 119 -11.72 -16.72 5.01
N ILE A 120 -10.61 -17.37 4.64
CA ILE A 120 -9.48 -16.68 4.02
C ILE A 120 -9.82 -16.17 2.61
N LYS A 121 -10.68 -16.87 1.86
CA LYS A 121 -11.14 -16.43 0.54
C LYS A 121 -12.02 -15.20 0.68
N ALA A 122 -12.98 -15.23 1.60
CA ALA A 122 -13.82 -14.09 1.92
C ALA A 122 -13.00 -12.90 2.45
N TRP A 123 -12.00 -13.15 3.29
CA TRP A 123 -11.09 -12.09 3.75
C TRP A 123 -10.28 -11.50 2.58
N LEU A 124 -9.78 -12.35 1.68
CA LEU A 124 -9.04 -11.91 0.49
C LEU A 124 -9.92 -11.14 -0.50
N SER A 125 -11.22 -11.44 -0.61
CA SER A 125 -12.10 -10.64 -1.49
C SER A 125 -12.28 -9.21 -0.98
N VAL A 126 -12.22 -9.01 0.34
CA VAL A 126 -12.32 -7.69 0.99
C VAL A 126 -11.01 -6.91 0.88
N TYR A 127 -9.90 -7.54 1.29
CA TYR A 127 -8.60 -6.86 1.44
C TYR A 127 -7.69 -7.01 0.22
N GLY A 128 -8.00 -7.92 -0.69
CA GLY A 128 -7.24 -8.19 -1.91
C GLY A 128 -7.11 -6.98 -2.84
N PRO A 129 -8.16 -6.17 -3.06
CA PRO A 129 -8.04 -4.94 -3.84
C PRO A 129 -7.01 -3.95 -3.29
N ILE A 130 -6.91 -3.83 -1.95
CA ILE A 130 -5.89 -3.00 -1.29
C ILE A 130 -4.49 -3.55 -1.56
N ALA A 131 -4.34 -4.87 -1.49
CA ALA A 131 -3.09 -5.56 -1.77
C ALA A 131 -2.78 -5.68 -3.28
N LYS A 132 -3.62 -5.09 -4.15
CA LYS A 132 -3.53 -5.22 -5.62
C LYS A 132 -3.42 -6.68 -6.08
N TYR A 133 -3.98 -7.62 -5.31
CA TYR A 133 -3.99 -9.02 -5.69
C TYR A 133 -4.94 -9.22 -6.87
N ASN A 134 -4.45 -9.83 -7.94
CA ASN A 134 -5.33 -10.42 -8.94
C ASN A 134 -5.77 -11.78 -8.42
N ILE A 135 -6.87 -11.82 -7.67
CA ILE A 135 -7.40 -13.06 -7.12
C ILE A 135 -8.17 -13.77 -8.24
N PRO A 136 -7.73 -14.96 -8.68
CA PRO A 136 -8.41 -15.67 -9.75
C PRO A 136 -9.83 -16.04 -9.33
N ASN A 137 -10.80 -15.91 -10.23
CA ASN A 137 -12.18 -16.32 -9.97
C ASN A 137 -12.29 -17.81 -9.57
N SER A 138 -11.36 -18.66 -10.03
CA SER A 138 -11.28 -20.07 -9.65
C SER A 138 -11.04 -20.28 -8.15
N MET A 139 -10.58 -19.26 -7.41
CA MET A 139 -10.45 -19.33 -5.95
C MET A 139 -11.82 -19.34 -5.26
N PHE A 140 -12.87 -18.85 -5.93
CA PHE A 140 -14.24 -18.69 -5.41
C PHE A 140 -15.24 -19.68 -6.02
N GLN A 141 -14.77 -20.70 -6.75
CA GLN A 141 -15.58 -21.76 -7.38
C GLN A 141 -15.53 -23.06 -6.58
#